data_AF-A0A842VE41-F1
#
_entry.id   AF-A0A842VE41-F1
#
_cell.length_a   1.000
_cell.length_b   1.000
_cell.length_c   1.000
_cell.angle_alpha   90.00
_cell.angle_beta   90.00
_cell.angle_gamma   90.00
#
_symmetry.space_group_name_H-M   'P 1'
#
loop_
_entity.id
_entity.type
_entity.pdbx_description
1 polymer ?
#
loop_
_entity_poly.entity_id
_entity_poly.type
_entity_poly.pdbx_seq_one_letter_code
_entity_poly.pdbx_strand_id
1 'polypeptide(L)'
;METWMKNMLRGAIFTAVYIVTTIVIPFLTFSWIRTLTVNGKELEIYKDTWQQILFWIVAFGLVISGSAFFAYSSPKQSIRRGIFSLIQIILNCFYLWSYKFSGALEVELTLVDIGMIYVNLQQLILLYLGIYFLTVILKIYDLVDFVINREKIRMDRSLG
;
A
#
# COMPACT_ATOMS: atom_id res chain seq x y z
N MET A 1 -24.80 -4.06 20.54
CA MET A 1 -23.96 -4.55 19.43
C MET A 1 -22.96 -5.55 19.99
N GLU A 2 -23.10 -6.82 19.59
CA GLU A 2 -22.24 -7.92 20.05
C GLU A 2 -20.76 -7.67 19.71
N THR A 3 -19.86 -8.19 20.54
CA THR A 3 -18.40 -7.99 20.44
C THR A 3 -17.82 -8.42 19.10
N TRP A 4 -18.36 -9.49 18.49
CA TRP A 4 -17.95 -9.94 17.17
C TRP A 4 -18.37 -8.95 16.08
N MET A 5 -19.56 -8.36 16.16
CA MET A 5 -20.06 -7.38 15.20
C MET A 5 -19.23 -6.08 15.23
N LYS A 6 -18.81 -5.63 16.42
CA LYS A 6 -17.89 -4.49 16.57
C LYS A 6 -16.53 -4.75 15.89
N ASN A 7 -16.00 -5.96 16.05
CA ASN A 7 -14.72 -6.34 15.45
C ASN A 7 -14.82 -6.43 13.93
N MET A 8 -15.89 -7.02 13.38
CA MET A 8 -16.12 -7.08 11.94
C MET A 8 -16.27 -5.69 11.32
N LEU A 9 -17.05 -4.80 11.96
CA LEU A 9 -17.21 -3.42 11.51
C LEU A 9 -15.87 -2.69 11.50
N ARG A 10 -15.05 -2.87 12.55
CA ARG A 10 -13.69 -2.33 12.58
C ARG A 10 -12.85 -2.85 11.42
N GLY A 11 -12.88 -4.17 11.16
CA GLY A 11 -12.21 -4.77 10.01
C GLY A 11 -12.59 -4.10 8.70
N ALA A 12 -13.89 -3.94 8.44
CA ALA A 12 -14.41 -3.31 7.22
C ALA A 12 -13.96 -1.85 7.07
N ILE A 13 -14.01 -1.05 8.15
CA ILE A 13 -13.56 0.35 8.13
C ILE A 13 -12.08 0.43 7.75
N PHE A 14 -11.22 -0.39 8.37
CA PHE A 14 -9.80 -0.38 8.04
C PHE A 14 -9.54 -0.88 6.63
N THR A 15 -10.27 -1.88 6.14
CA THR A 15 -10.18 -2.30 4.74
C THR A 15 -10.52 -1.16 3.78
N ALA A 16 -11.57 -0.39 4.06
CA ALA A 16 -11.92 0.77 3.24
C ALA A 16 -10.79 1.81 3.24
N VAL A 17 -10.19 2.09 4.40
CA VAL A 17 -9.02 2.99 4.50
C VAL A 17 -7.86 2.49 3.65
N TYR A 18 -7.54 1.20 3.72
CA TYR A 18 -6.46 0.62 2.90
C TYR A 18 -6.79 0.62 1.41
N ILE A 19 -8.03 0.34 1.00
CA ILE A 19 -8.44 0.46 -0.41
C ILE A 19 -8.21 1.89 -0.90
N VAL A 20 -8.60 2.89 -0.10
CA VAL A 20 -8.42 4.29 -0.46
C VAL A 20 -6.94 4.63 -0.59
N THR A 21 -6.12 4.27 0.39
CA THR A 21 -4.70 4.65 0.42
C THR A 21 -3.82 3.86 -0.54
N THR A 22 -4.12 2.58 -0.76
CA THR A 22 -3.28 1.69 -1.59
C THR A 22 -3.74 1.55 -3.02
N ILE A 23 -5.02 1.79 -3.31
CA ILE A 23 -5.57 1.66 -4.67
C ILE A 23 -6.03 3.02 -5.19
N VAL A 24 -7.00 3.65 -4.51
CA VAL A 24 -7.71 4.83 -5.06
C VAL A 24 -6.76 6.01 -5.25
N ILE A 25 -5.99 6.36 -4.22
CA ILE A 25 -5.05 7.49 -4.29
C ILE A 25 -4.00 7.26 -5.38
N PRO A 26 -3.26 6.12 -5.41
CA PRO A 26 -2.33 5.83 -6.50
C PRO A 26 -3.02 5.86 -7.86
N PHE A 27 -4.16 5.19 -8.04
CA PHE A 27 -4.91 5.16 -9.30
C PHE A 27 -5.21 6.57 -9.82
N LEU A 28 -5.70 7.47 -8.95
CA LEU A 28 -6.02 8.85 -9.33
C LEU A 28 -4.76 9.65 -9.67
N THR A 29 -3.70 9.53 -8.87
CA THR A 29 -2.43 10.23 -9.13
C THR A 29 -1.84 9.81 -10.46
N PHE A 30 -1.76 8.51 -10.70
CA PHE A 30 -1.25 7.95 -11.93
C PHE A 30 -2.16 8.39 -13.11
N SER A 31 -3.50 8.40 -12.93
CA SER A 31 -4.43 8.72 -14.03
C SER A 31 -4.31 10.18 -14.44
N TRP A 32 -4.07 11.05 -13.46
CA TRP A 32 -3.78 12.45 -13.70
C TRP A 32 -2.46 12.63 -14.48
N ILE A 33 -1.41 11.86 -14.15
CA ILE A 33 -0.13 11.90 -14.88
C ILE A 33 -0.31 11.49 -16.34
N ARG A 34 -1.15 10.48 -16.62
CA ARG A 34 -1.46 10.07 -18.00
C ARG A 34 -2.06 11.21 -18.83
N THR A 35 -2.84 12.08 -18.21
CA THR A 35 -3.48 13.23 -18.90
C THR A 35 -2.57 14.43 -19.08
N LEU A 36 -1.34 14.40 -18.54
CA LEU A 36 -0.38 15.48 -18.74
C LEU A 36 0.09 15.49 -20.19
N THR A 37 -0.30 16.52 -20.93
CA THR A 37 0.22 16.80 -22.26
C THR A 37 1.46 17.70 -22.13
N VAL A 38 2.58 17.29 -22.70
CA VAL A 38 3.77 18.14 -22.81
C VAL A 38 3.82 18.70 -24.22
N ASN A 39 3.77 20.04 -24.35
CA ASN A 39 3.77 20.73 -25.65
C ASN A 39 2.68 20.23 -26.63
N GLY A 40 1.48 19.89 -26.12
CA GLY A 40 0.34 19.47 -26.95
C GLY A 40 0.43 18.07 -27.55
N LYS A 41 1.48 17.29 -27.24
CA LYS A 41 1.59 15.87 -27.62
C LYS A 41 1.24 14.97 -26.43
N GLU A 42 0.44 13.93 -26.69
CA GLU A 42 0.13 12.90 -25.70
C GLU A 42 1.32 11.97 -25.46
N LEU A 43 1.50 11.50 -24.23
CA LEU A 43 2.55 10.59 -23.81
C LEU A 43 2.22 9.15 -24.27
N GLU A 44 2.50 8.79 -25.53
CA GLU A 44 2.19 7.45 -26.05
C GLU A 44 2.98 6.32 -25.36
N ILE A 45 4.26 6.55 -25.04
CA ILE A 45 5.12 5.58 -24.33
C ILE A 45 4.56 5.26 -22.94
N TYR A 46 3.80 6.18 -22.34
CA TYR A 46 3.19 5.96 -21.04
C TYR A 46 2.06 4.91 -21.10
N LYS A 47 1.43 4.65 -22.26
CA LYS A 47 0.21 3.80 -22.34
C LYS A 47 0.44 2.33 -21.99
N ASP A 48 1.57 1.74 -22.35
CA ASP A 48 1.87 0.33 -22.03
C ASP A 48 2.35 0.16 -20.59
N THR A 49 3.29 1.00 -20.16
CA THR A 49 3.79 1.05 -18.77
C THR A 49 2.66 1.37 -17.79
N TRP A 50 1.69 2.20 -18.21
CA TRP A 50 0.49 2.54 -17.45
C TRP A 50 -0.33 1.32 -17.02
N GLN A 51 -0.60 0.40 -17.95
CA GLN A 51 -1.39 -0.80 -17.66
C GLN A 51 -0.66 -1.70 -16.66
N GLN A 52 0.65 -1.83 -16.80
CA GLN A 52 1.48 -2.61 -15.89
C GLN A 52 1.48 -1.99 -14.48
N ILE A 53 1.65 -0.67 -14.35
CA ILE A 53 1.57 0.04 -13.07
C ILE A 53 0.20 -0.18 -12.42
N LEU A 54 -0.89 0.01 -13.17
CA LEU A 54 -2.24 -0.19 -12.66
C LEU A 54 -2.50 -1.63 -12.19
N PHE A 55 -2.02 -2.62 -12.94
CA PHE A 55 -2.14 -4.02 -12.56
C PHE A 55 -1.51 -4.28 -11.19
N TRP A 56 -0.27 -3.82 -10.97
CA TRP A 56 0.41 -4.01 -9.69
C TRP A 56 -0.24 -3.23 -8.55
N ILE A 57 -0.74 -2.01 -8.81
CA ILE A 57 -1.53 -1.20 -7.86
C ILE A 57 -2.74 -1.97 -7.35
N VAL A 58 -3.54 -2.49 -8.28
CA VAL A 58 -4.77 -3.19 -7.93
C VAL A 58 -4.47 -4.54 -7.28
N ALA A 59 -3.55 -5.33 -7.85
CA ALA A 59 -3.23 -6.66 -7.35
C ALA A 59 -2.71 -6.62 -5.90
N PHE A 60 -1.66 -5.84 -5.62
CA PHE A 60 -1.13 -5.72 -4.26
C PHE A 60 -2.06 -4.95 -3.34
N GLY A 61 -2.72 -3.89 -3.84
CA GLY A 61 -3.66 -3.12 -3.03
C GLY A 61 -4.83 -3.96 -2.51
N LEU A 62 -5.35 -4.90 -3.30
CA LEU A 62 -6.40 -5.83 -2.86
C LEU A 62 -5.88 -6.80 -1.79
N VAL A 63 -4.67 -7.34 -1.96
CA VAL A 63 -4.08 -8.27 -0.99
C VAL A 63 -3.74 -7.56 0.33
N ILE A 64 -3.24 -6.32 0.27
CA ILE A 64 -3.00 -5.47 1.46
C ILE A 64 -4.32 -5.13 2.16
N SER A 65 -5.36 -4.80 1.40
CA SER A 65 -6.68 -4.45 1.95
C SER A 65 -7.38 -5.66 2.59
N GLY A 66 -7.26 -6.84 1.97
CA GLY A 66 -7.77 -8.10 2.50
C GLY A 66 -7.04 -8.53 3.78
N SER A 67 -5.71 -8.43 3.80
CA SER A 67 -4.93 -8.68 5.03
C SER A 67 -5.24 -7.66 6.13
N ALA A 68 -5.56 -6.41 5.78
CA ALA A 68 -6.05 -5.41 6.74
C ALA A 68 -7.36 -5.85 7.41
N PHE A 69 -8.32 -6.35 6.63
CA PHE A 69 -9.59 -6.84 7.17
C PHE A 69 -9.34 -7.82 8.31
N PHE A 70 -8.55 -8.86 8.03
CA PHE A 70 -8.29 -9.92 8.98
C PHE A 70 -7.43 -9.49 10.18
N ALA A 71 -6.52 -8.52 9.99
CA ALA A 71 -5.75 -7.93 11.08
C ALA A 71 -6.66 -7.16 12.06
N TYR A 72 -7.52 -6.28 11.54
CA TYR A 72 -8.32 -5.37 12.33
C TYR A 72 -9.66 -5.97 12.81
N SER A 73 -10.12 -7.05 12.17
CA SER A 73 -11.23 -7.87 12.67
C SER A 73 -10.83 -8.76 13.85
N SER A 74 -9.54 -8.85 14.16
CA SER A 74 -9.02 -9.69 15.22
C SER A 74 -8.82 -8.90 16.52
N PRO A 75 -8.99 -9.52 17.70
CA PRO A 75 -8.70 -8.88 18.98
C PRO A 75 -7.28 -8.31 19.01
N LYS A 76 -7.09 -7.15 19.66
CA LYS A 76 -5.84 -6.38 19.70
C LYS A 76 -4.60 -7.22 20.05
N GLN A 77 -4.77 -8.24 20.88
CA GLN A 77 -3.69 -9.05 21.42
C GLN A 77 -3.82 -10.54 21.04
N SER A 78 -4.27 -10.80 19.80
CA SER A 78 -4.37 -12.16 19.25
C SER A 78 -3.17 -12.48 18.35
N ILE A 79 -2.73 -13.75 18.38
CA ILE A 79 -1.69 -14.27 17.47
C ILE A 79 -2.07 -14.03 16.01
N ARG A 80 -3.36 -14.18 15.68
CA ARG A 80 -3.90 -13.89 14.33
C ARG A 80 -3.57 -12.47 13.89
N ARG A 81 -3.78 -11.48 14.75
CA ARG A 81 -3.46 -10.08 14.44
C ARG A 81 -1.95 -9.87 14.21
N GLY A 82 -1.11 -10.49 15.03
CA GLY A 82 0.35 -10.46 14.83
C GLY A 82 0.79 -11.03 13.48
N ILE A 83 0.24 -12.20 13.09
CA ILE A 83 0.52 -12.82 11.79
C ILE A 83 0.09 -11.91 10.63
N PHE A 84 -1.12 -11.36 10.68
CA PHE A 84 -1.58 -10.47 9.61
C PHE A 84 -0.81 -9.15 9.55
N SER A 85 -0.35 -8.61 10.69
CA SER A 85 0.57 -7.45 10.69
C SER A 85 1.91 -7.77 10.01
N LEU A 86 2.47 -8.96 10.24
CA LEU A 86 3.69 -9.42 9.56
C LEU A 86 3.47 -9.56 8.05
N ILE A 87 2.36 -10.20 7.64
CA ILE A 87 1.97 -10.33 6.24
C ILE A 87 1.83 -8.94 5.61
N GLN A 88 1.19 -7.98 6.30
CA GLN A 88 1.08 -6.61 5.81
C GLN A 88 2.45 -5.96 5.61
N ILE A 89 3.41 -6.14 6.51
CA ILE A 89 4.77 -5.61 6.33
C ILE A 89 5.38 -6.17 5.03
N ILE A 90 5.35 -7.49 4.86
CA ILE A 90 5.90 -8.15 3.68
C ILE A 90 5.23 -7.68 2.40
N LEU A 91 3.89 -7.57 2.39
CA LEU A 91 3.13 -7.09 1.24
C LEU A 91 3.43 -5.63 0.91
N ASN A 92 3.55 -4.75 1.91
CA ASN A 92 3.92 -3.35 1.67
C ASN A 92 5.35 -3.25 1.11
N CYS A 93 6.29 -4.07 1.59
CA CYS A 93 7.64 -4.14 1.02
C CYS A 93 7.62 -4.63 -0.44
N PHE A 94 6.86 -5.68 -0.75
CA PHE A 94 6.69 -6.13 -2.14
C PHE A 94 6.00 -5.10 -3.02
N TYR A 95 5.03 -4.37 -2.47
CA TYR A 95 4.34 -3.30 -3.19
C TYR A 95 5.31 -2.21 -3.60
N LEU A 96 6.17 -1.77 -2.69
CA LEU A 96 7.25 -0.83 -2.97
C LEU A 96 8.25 -1.36 -3.98
N TRP A 97 8.63 -2.63 -3.85
CA TRP A 97 9.52 -3.28 -4.79
C TRP A 97 8.92 -3.27 -6.20
N SER A 98 7.63 -3.57 -6.36
CA SER A 98 6.95 -3.61 -7.66
C SER A 98 7.03 -2.29 -8.43
N TYR A 99 6.96 -1.14 -7.74
CA TYR A 99 7.13 0.17 -8.38
C TYR A 99 8.51 0.35 -9.00
N LYS A 100 9.58 -0.11 -8.35
CA LYS A 100 10.94 -0.02 -8.87
C LYS A 100 11.13 -0.86 -10.14
N PHE A 101 10.50 -2.02 -10.22
CA PHE A 101 10.61 -2.92 -11.38
C PHE A 101 9.60 -2.64 -12.49
N SER A 102 8.58 -1.80 -12.23
CA SER A 102 7.58 -1.42 -13.22
C SER A 102 8.08 -0.46 -14.32
N GLY A 103 9.34 0.01 -14.26
CA GLY A 103 9.88 0.97 -15.23
C GLY A 103 9.29 2.38 -15.09
N ALA A 104 8.45 2.63 -14.09
CA ALA A 104 7.76 3.92 -13.87
C ALA A 104 8.67 5.08 -13.46
N LEU A 105 9.98 4.84 -13.25
CA LEU A 105 10.92 5.81 -12.67
C LEU A 105 11.42 6.84 -13.69
N GLU A 106 11.55 6.44 -14.96
CA GLU A 106 12.15 7.27 -16.00
C GLU A 106 11.26 7.22 -17.24
N VAL A 107 10.56 8.32 -17.52
CA VAL A 107 9.79 8.48 -18.75
C VAL A 107 10.57 9.40 -19.66
N GLU A 108 11.22 8.80 -20.66
CA GLU A 108 11.92 9.54 -21.71
C GLU A 108 10.92 10.00 -22.77
N LEU A 109 10.87 11.31 -23.01
CA LEU A 109 10.03 11.89 -24.06
C LEU A 109 10.90 12.42 -25.18
N THR A 110 10.89 11.70 -26.31
CA THR A 110 11.45 12.16 -27.57
C THR A 110 10.44 13.04 -28.30
N LEU A 111 10.56 14.36 -28.13
CA LEU A 111 9.79 15.32 -28.92
C LEU A 111 10.52 15.58 -30.24
N VAL A 112 9.94 15.11 -31.35
CA VAL A 112 10.32 15.54 -32.70
C VAL A 112 10.17 17.07 -32.75
N ASP A 113 11.29 17.77 -33.03
CA ASP A 113 11.54 19.23 -33.12
C ASP A 113 12.09 20.01 -31.92
N ILE A 114 12.13 19.48 -30.68
CA ILE A 114 12.50 20.30 -29.49
C ILE A 114 13.61 19.66 -28.63
N GLY A 115 13.99 18.40 -28.92
CA GLY A 115 14.95 17.64 -28.12
C GLY A 115 14.28 16.71 -27.11
N MET A 116 15.08 16.03 -26.28
CA MET A 116 14.59 15.07 -25.28
C MET A 116 14.17 15.79 -23.99
N ILE A 117 12.94 15.56 -23.54
CA ILE A 117 12.47 16.01 -22.22
C ILE A 117 12.41 14.79 -21.30
N TYR A 118 13.15 14.83 -20.19
CA TYR A 118 13.12 13.80 -19.16
C TYR A 118 12.11 14.19 -18.09
N VAL A 119 11.00 13.44 -17.99
CA VAL A 119 10.07 13.58 -16.86
C VAL A 119 10.49 12.60 -15.78
N ASN A 120 11.14 13.13 -14.75
CA ASN A 120 11.60 12.33 -13.62
C ASN A 120 10.45 12.10 -12.61
N LEU A 121 9.85 10.91 -12.64
CA LEU A 121 8.80 10.47 -11.71
C LEU A 121 9.36 9.89 -10.39
N GLN A 122 10.68 9.84 -10.24
CA GLN A 122 11.37 9.29 -9.06
C GLN A 122 10.98 10.00 -7.77
N GLN A 123 10.80 11.32 -7.79
CA GLN A 123 10.42 12.09 -6.60
C GLN A 123 9.00 11.72 -6.11
N LEU A 124 8.07 11.48 -7.03
CA LEU A 124 6.72 11.03 -6.70
C LEU A 124 6.74 9.62 -6.10
N ILE A 125 7.52 8.71 -6.71
CA ILE A 125 7.68 7.35 -6.19
C ILE A 125 8.38 7.36 -4.82
N LEU A 126 9.35 8.23 -4.60
CA LEU A 126 10.02 8.45 -3.31
C LEU A 126 9.05 8.92 -2.21
N LEU A 127 8.09 9.78 -2.54
CA LEU A 127 7.03 10.19 -1.62
C LEU A 127 6.17 8.98 -1.17
N TYR A 128 5.72 8.18 -2.14
CA TYR A 128 4.98 6.95 -1.83
C TYR A 128 5.82 5.94 -1.04
N LEU A 129 7.09 5.77 -1.40
CA LEU A 129 8.06 4.96 -0.64
C LEU A 129 8.14 5.39 0.82
N GLY A 130 8.21 6.69 1.10
CA GLY A 130 8.24 7.22 2.47
C GLY A 130 6.98 6.90 3.27
N ILE A 131 5.79 7.04 2.67
CA ILE A 131 4.50 6.75 3.32
C ILE A 131 4.36 5.26 3.66
N TYR A 132 4.70 4.38 2.71
CA TYR A 132 4.66 2.94 2.95
C TYR A 132 5.74 2.48 3.93
N PHE A 133 6.91 3.09 3.91
CA PHE A 133 7.96 2.84 4.90
C PHE A 133 7.50 3.20 6.32
N LEU A 134 6.84 4.35 6.50
CA LEU A 134 6.20 4.72 7.76
C LEU A 134 5.15 3.68 8.19
N THR A 135 4.34 3.20 7.24
CA THR A 135 3.35 2.15 7.50
C THR A 135 4.01 0.85 7.98
N VAL A 136 5.14 0.47 7.39
CA VAL A 136 5.94 -0.68 7.83
C VAL A 136 6.48 -0.46 9.25
N ILE A 137 7.03 0.71 9.57
CA ILE A 137 7.50 1.03 10.92
C ILE A 137 6.38 0.89 11.96
N LEU A 138 5.20 1.45 11.66
CA LEU A 138 4.03 1.34 12.55
C LEU A 138 3.62 -0.12 12.79
N LYS A 139 3.70 -0.96 11.77
CA LYS A 139 3.38 -2.39 11.88
C LYS A 139 4.44 -3.17 12.65
N ILE A 140 5.71 -2.81 12.51
CA ILE A 140 6.79 -3.37 13.32
C ILE A 140 6.57 -3.01 14.79
N TYR A 141 6.22 -1.75 15.09
CA TYR A 141 5.87 -1.33 16.44
C TYR A 141 4.72 -2.14 17.03
N ASP A 142 3.60 -2.29 16.28
CA ASP A 142 2.47 -3.13 16.69
C ASP A 142 2.89 -4.59 16.97
N LEU A 143 3.81 -5.12 16.17
CA LEU A 143 4.33 -6.48 16.33
C LEU A 143 5.20 -6.61 17.57
N VAL A 144 6.09 -5.65 17.83
CA VAL A 144 6.96 -5.61 19.01
C VAL A 144 6.12 -5.48 20.28
N ASP A 145 5.14 -4.58 20.29
CA ASP A 145 4.20 -4.42 21.43
C ASP A 145 3.45 -5.73 21.73
N PHE A 146 3.01 -6.44 20.69
CA PHE A 146 2.39 -7.75 20.82
C PHE A 146 3.36 -8.80 21.42
N VAL A 147 4.61 -8.84 20.97
CA VAL A 147 5.61 -9.82 21.45
C VAL A 147 5.95 -9.57 22.93
N ILE A 148 6.18 -8.32 23.32
CA ILE A 148 6.56 -7.95 24.69
C ILE A 148 5.41 -8.22 25.67
N ASN A 149 4.17 -7.87 25.30
CA ASN A 149 3.02 -8.03 26.19
C ASN A 149 2.43 -9.45 26.21
N ARG A 150 3.00 -10.38 25.42
CA ARG A 150 2.49 -11.75 25.24
C ARG A 150 2.34 -12.54 26.53
N GLU A 151 3.24 -12.35 27.49
CA GLU A 151 3.25 -13.11 28.76
C GLU A 151 2.14 -12.68 29.72
N LYS A 152 1.90 -11.37 29.84
CA LYS A 152 0.78 -10.81 30.61
C LYS A 152 -0.58 -11.36 30.15
N ILE A 153 -0.72 -11.55 28.84
CA ILE A 153 -1.95 -12.06 28.20
C ILE A 153 -2.21 -13.54 28.51
N ARG A 154 -1.15 -14.35 28.69
CA ARG A 154 -1.30 -15.75 29.09
C ARG A 154 -1.79 -15.86 30.54
N MET A 155 -1.29 -15.01 31.43
CA MET A 155 -1.66 -15.02 32.84
C MET A 155 -3.12 -14.59 33.08
N ASP A 156 -3.59 -13.53 32.40
CA ASP A 156 -4.98 -13.05 32.54
C ASP A 156 -6.02 -14.07 32.04
N ARG A 157 -5.66 -14.97 31.10
CA ARG A 157 -6.54 -16.04 30.62
C ARG A 157 -6.52 -17.30 31.48
N SER A 158 -5.52 -17.47 32.34
CA SER A 158 -5.45 -18.61 33.27
C SER A 158 -6.13 -18.34 34.61
N LEU A 159 -6.51 -17.08 34.88
CA LEU A 159 -7.09 -16.63 36.14
C LEU A 159 -8.59 -16.26 36.06
N GLY A 160 -9.21 -16.38 34.87
CA GLY A 160 -10.66 -16.22 34.66
C GLY A 160 -11.26 -17.48 34.08
#